data_AF-A0A916GPH7-F1
#
_entry.id   AF-A0A916GPH7-F1
#
_cell.length_a   1.000
_cell.length_b   1.000
_cell.length_c   1.000
_cell.angle_alpha   90.00
_cell.angle_beta   90.00
_cell.angle_gamma   90.00
#
_symmetry.space_group_name_H-M   'P 1'
#
loop_
_entity.id
_entity.type
_entity.pdbx_description
1 polymer ?
#
loop_
_entity_poly.entity_id
_entity_poly.type
_entity_poly.pdbx_seq_one_letter_code
_entity_poly.pdbx_strand_id
1 'polypeptide(L)'
;MTARPPFNPRSAHPPGGSDRRVASGGSARPPGRPKGAHPPGGSDRRVASGGSHPRRILGIDPGLRVTGFGLVDASGNRLAYVASGVVRTGTGDMPLRLGVIVRDLAHVIAEYSPCEVVVEQVFVNVNPTSTLALGQARGAAIAAAVLAGLPVHEYTAGQIKQAVVGGGRAAKSQVQAMVSRLLGLPGLPSPDAADALAAAVCHAHSTTGVGALSRGTPRVRGGRMMRIRAR
;
A
#
# COMPACT_ATOMS: atom_id res chain seq x y z
N MET A 1 -33.99 2.76 -8.88
CA MET A 1 -32.64 2.48 -8.35
C MET A 1 -31.67 2.60 -9.50
N THR A 2 -30.94 3.71 -9.62
CA THR A 2 -29.89 3.87 -10.63
C THR A 2 -28.64 3.11 -10.16
N ALA A 3 -28.17 2.16 -10.97
CA ALA A 3 -26.93 1.44 -10.68
C ALA A 3 -25.77 2.45 -10.64
N ARG A 4 -25.01 2.47 -9.53
CA ARG A 4 -23.79 3.29 -9.45
C ARG A 4 -22.79 2.78 -10.50
N PRO A 5 -22.07 3.66 -11.20
CA PRO A 5 -21.00 3.23 -12.09
C PRO A 5 -19.96 2.40 -11.29
N PRO A 6 -19.32 1.39 -11.92
CA PRO A 6 -18.31 0.58 -11.26
C PRO A 6 -17.18 1.47 -10.73
N PHE A 7 -16.70 1.17 -9.53
CA PHE A 7 -15.50 1.80 -8.98
C PHE A 7 -14.34 1.60 -9.95
N ASN A 8 -13.78 2.69 -10.47
CA ASN A 8 -12.63 2.68 -11.38
C ASN A 8 -11.37 3.06 -10.61
N PRO A 9 -10.48 2.12 -10.29
CA PRO A 9 -9.29 2.42 -9.51
C PRO A 9 -8.23 3.19 -10.33
N ARG A 10 -8.41 3.36 -11.65
CA ARG A 10 -7.50 4.12 -12.53
C ARG A 10 -7.79 5.61 -12.62
N SER A 11 -8.94 6.07 -12.14
CA SER A 11 -9.20 7.51 -11.99
C SER A 11 -8.48 8.13 -10.78
N ALA A 12 -7.80 7.30 -9.98
CA ALA A 12 -6.91 7.75 -8.92
C ALA A 12 -5.62 8.32 -9.55
N HIS A 13 -5.19 9.50 -9.09
CA HIS A 13 -4.17 10.30 -9.75
C HIS A 13 -2.85 9.54 -9.94
N PRO A 14 -2.43 9.22 -11.17
CA PRO A 14 -1.03 8.89 -11.43
C PRO A 14 -0.19 10.19 -11.36
N PRO A 15 1.13 10.12 -11.09
CA PRO A 15 1.98 11.29 -11.23
C PRO A 15 1.98 11.72 -12.70
N GLY A 16 1.61 12.98 -12.95
CA GLY A 16 1.71 13.59 -14.27
C GLY A 16 3.16 13.63 -14.73
N GLY A 17 3.50 12.83 -15.74
CA GLY A 17 4.77 12.90 -16.45
C GLY A 17 4.79 14.14 -17.33
N SER A 18 5.80 14.99 -17.15
CA SER A 18 6.08 16.11 -18.04
C SER A 18 6.84 15.60 -19.27
N ASP A 19 6.24 15.78 -20.43
CA ASP A 19 6.89 15.59 -21.73
C ASP A 19 8.03 16.60 -21.90
N ARG A 20 9.27 16.10 -22.01
CA ARG A 20 10.38 16.87 -22.59
C ARG A 20 10.75 16.29 -23.95
N ARG A 21 10.62 17.16 -24.96
CA ARG A 21 11.08 17.03 -26.33
C ARG A 21 12.55 16.62 -26.43
N VAL A 22 12.89 15.77 -27.40
CA VAL A 22 14.13 15.87 -28.19
C VAL A 22 13.81 15.53 -29.64
N ALA A 23 14.14 16.45 -30.55
CA ALA A 23 14.21 16.24 -31.98
C ALA A 23 15.63 15.84 -32.37
N SER A 24 15.80 14.97 -33.38
CA SER A 24 16.67 15.19 -34.55
C SER A 24 16.98 13.90 -35.33
N GLY A 25 16.90 14.02 -36.66
CA GLY A 25 17.94 13.55 -37.60
C GLY A 25 18.00 12.06 -37.95
N GLY A 26 17.54 11.71 -39.16
CA GLY A 26 17.80 10.41 -39.76
C GLY A 26 19.12 10.35 -40.55
N SER A 27 19.62 9.14 -40.80
CA SER A 27 20.02 8.62 -42.12
C SER A 27 20.51 7.16 -42.02
N ALA A 28 20.02 6.33 -42.95
CA ALA A 28 20.50 4.98 -43.32
C ALA A 28 21.93 5.02 -43.94
N ARG A 29 22.74 3.97 -44.15
CA ARG A 29 22.64 2.49 -44.27
C ARG A 29 24.10 1.88 -44.12
N PRO A 30 24.31 0.54 -44.07
CA PRO A 30 25.56 -0.22 -43.78
C PRO A 30 26.30 -0.65 -45.10
N PRO A 31 27.28 -1.61 -45.21
CA PRO A 31 27.76 -2.66 -44.28
C PRO A 31 29.29 -2.95 -44.26
N GLY A 32 29.73 -3.86 -43.38
CA GLY A 32 31.07 -4.46 -43.43
C GLY A 32 31.34 -5.47 -42.31
N ARG A 33 31.30 -6.76 -42.63
CA ARG A 33 31.64 -7.88 -41.73
C ARG A 33 33.02 -8.42 -42.09
N PRO A 34 33.92 -8.68 -41.13
CA PRO A 34 34.91 -9.73 -41.28
C PRO A 34 34.67 -10.89 -40.31
N LYS A 35 34.96 -12.09 -40.81
CA LYS A 35 34.98 -13.38 -40.10
C LYS A 35 36.25 -13.48 -39.25
N GLY A 36 36.18 -14.13 -38.09
CA GLY A 36 37.37 -14.74 -37.48
C GLY A 36 37.29 -15.04 -35.98
N ALA A 37 37.59 -16.30 -35.65
CA ALA A 37 38.13 -16.83 -34.39
C ALA A 37 37.21 -17.04 -33.17
N HIS A 38 36.90 -18.33 -32.93
CA HIS A 38 36.90 -18.94 -31.57
C HIS A 38 38.36 -19.11 -31.11
N PRO A 39 38.68 -19.03 -29.80
CA PRO A 39 38.59 -20.20 -28.90
C PRO A 39 38.30 -19.81 -27.42
N PRO A 40 38.67 -20.60 -26.39
CA PRO A 40 37.84 -21.61 -25.72
C PRO A 40 37.52 -21.29 -24.25
N GLY A 41 36.65 -22.09 -23.63
CA GLY A 41 36.76 -22.40 -22.20
C GLY A 41 35.98 -21.53 -21.20
N GLY A 42 35.02 -22.19 -20.54
CA GLY A 42 34.68 -22.05 -19.12
C GLY A 42 34.59 -20.67 -18.49
N SER A 43 33.38 -20.20 -18.23
CA SER A 43 33.09 -19.46 -17.00
C SER A 43 31.60 -19.56 -16.70
N ASP A 44 31.33 -19.82 -15.42
CA ASP A 44 30.09 -19.57 -14.70
C ASP A 44 28.92 -19.10 -15.55
N ARG A 45 27.92 -19.98 -15.72
CA ARG A 45 26.54 -19.50 -15.79
C ARG A 45 26.23 -18.86 -14.44
N ARG A 46 26.65 -17.61 -14.25
CA ARG A 46 26.00 -16.69 -13.34
C ARG A 46 24.55 -16.67 -13.78
N VAL A 47 23.73 -17.42 -13.06
CA VAL A 47 22.29 -17.23 -13.03
C VAL A 47 22.10 -15.73 -12.85
N ALA A 48 21.62 -15.07 -13.91
CA ALA A 48 21.22 -13.68 -13.83
C ALA A 48 20.26 -13.58 -12.65
N SER A 49 20.70 -12.91 -11.59
CA SER A 49 19.92 -12.69 -10.39
C SER A 49 18.58 -12.11 -10.82
N GLY A 50 17.51 -12.90 -10.62
CA GLY A 50 16.15 -12.50 -10.93
C GLY A 50 15.89 -11.11 -10.35
N GLY A 51 15.40 -10.20 -11.19
CA GLY A 51 14.96 -8.90 -10.72
C GLY A 51 13.94 -9.12 -9.62
N SER A 52 14.30 -8.84 -8.37
CA SER A 52 13.37 -8.83 -7.25
C SER A 52 12.27 -7.84 -7.62
N HIS A 53 11.08 -8.33 -7.96
CA HIS A 53 9.92 -7.47 -8.09
C HIS A 53 9.82 -6.64 -6.79
N PRO A 54 9.62 -5.31 -6.89
CA PRO A 54 9.52 -4.50 -5.70
C PRO A 54 8.36 -4.99 -4.84
N ARG A 55 8.53 -4.98 -3.51
CA ARG A 55 7.45 -5.35 -2.59
C ARG A 55 6.37 -4.28 -2.68
N ARG A 56 5.21 -4.66 -3.22
CA ARG A 56 4.06 -3.76 -3.35
C ARG A 56 3.19 -3.84 -2.11
N ILE A 57 3.11 -2.72 -1.41
CA ILE A 57 2.42 -2.60 -0.12
C ILE A 57 1.17 -1.77 -0.32
N LEU A 58 0.02 -2.30 0.11
CA LEU A 58 -1.25 -1.58 0.16
C LEU A 58 -1.52 -1.10 1.59
N GLY A 59 -1.51 0.21 1.81
CA GLY A 59 -2.00 0.83 3.04
C GLY A 59 -3.50 1.15 2.95
N ILE A 60 -4.21 0.93 4.04
CA ILE A 60 -5.65 1.21 4.18
C ILE A 60 -5.90 2.03 5.44
N ASP A 61 -6.57 3.16 5.27
CA ASP A 61 -7.15 3.97 6.34
C ASP A 61 -8.68 3.74 6.38
N PRO A 62 -9.17 2.84 7.24
CA PRO A 62 -10.57 2.42 7.20
C PRO A 62 -11.49 3.50 7.75
N GLY A 63 -12.57 3.78 7.01
CA GLY A 63 -13.63 4.65 7.49
C GLY A 63 -14.96 4.31 6.85
N LEU A 64 -16.04 4.33 7.64
CA LEU A 64 -17.33 3.86 7.14
C LEU A 64 -17.85 4.70 5.95
N ARG A 65 -17.63 6.02 5.95
CA ARG A 65 -18.03 6.91 4.83
C ARG A 65 -17.00 6.93 3.72
N VAL A 66 -15.73 6.98 4.11
CA VAL A 66 -14.58 7.13 3.24
C VAL A 66 -13.51 6.21 3.80
N THR A 67 -13.05 5.26 3.00
CA THR A 67 -11.89 4.43 3.30
C THR A 67 -10.77 4.85 2.35
N GLY A 68 -9.67 5.35 2.89
CA GLY A 68 -8.47 5.70 2.11
C GLY A 68 -7.67 4.45 1.72
N PHE A 69 -7.06 4.47 0.54
CA PHE A 69 -6.09 3.47 0.14
C PHE A 69 -4.86 4.13 -0.51
N GLY A 70 -3.70 3.52 -0.34
CA GLY A 70 -2.45 3.96 -0.93
C GLY A 70 -1.52 2.78 -1.21
N LEU A 71 -0.92 2.77 -2.39
CA LEU A 71 0.02 1.74 -2.83
C LEU A 71 1.40 2.33 -3.04
N VAL A 72 2.40 1.64 -2.52
CA VAL A 72 3.82 1.95 -2.71
C VAL A 72 4.59 0.69 -3.07
N ASP A 73 5.57 0.86 -3.95
CA ASP A 73 6.56 -0.15 -4.28
C ASP A 73 7.82 0.11 -3.44
N ALA A 74 8.26 -0.89 -2.69
CA ALA A 74 9.45 -0.82 -1.85
C ALA A 74 10.57 -1.71 -2.39
N SER A 75 11.74 -1.13 -2.63
CA SER A 75 12.96 -1.84 -3.05
C SER A 75 14.16 -1.34 -2.26
N GLY A 76 14.60 -2.14 -1.28
CA GLY A 76 15.55 -1.69 -0.27
C GLY A 76 15.03 -0.44 0.45
N ASN A 77 15.82 0.64 0.45
CA ASN A 77 15.46 1.91 1.06
C ASN A 77 14.72 2.88 0.12
N ARG A 78 14.40 2.45 -1.11
CA ARG A 78 13.68 3.27 -2.09
C ARG A 78 12.19 2.96 -2.03
N LEU A 79 11.38 4.02 -2.04
CA LEU A 79 9.94 3.96 -2.13
C LEU A 79 9.50 4.64 -3.43
N ALA A 80 8.54 4.04 -4.11
CA ALA A 80 7.90 4.61 -5.29
C ALA A 80 6.38 4.61 -5.08
N TYR A 81 5.74 5.75 -5.37
CA TYR A 81 4.29 5.82 -5.42
C TYR A 81 3.74 4.99 -6.58
N VAL A 82 2.67 4.24 -6.34
CA VAL A 82 1.95 3.46 -7.36
C VAL A 82 0.58 4.08 -7.63
N ALA A 83 -0.26 4.18 -6.61
CA ALA A 83 -1.61 4.72 -6.70
C ALA A 83 -2.15 5.08 -5.31
N SER A 84 -3.11 6.00 -5.23
CA SER A 84 -3.88 6.25 -4.01
C SER A 84 -5.25 6.82 -4.34
N GLY A 85 -6.19 6.64 -3.42
CA GLY A 85 -7.54 7.11 -3.61
C GLY A 85 -8.42 6.81 -2.41
N VAL A 86 -9.73 6.85 -2.65
CA VAL A 86 -10.73 6.59 -1.61
C VAL A 86 -11.86 5.72 -2.13
N VAL A 87 -12.32 4.79 -1.30
CA VAL A 87 -13.59 4.08 -1.46
C VAL A 87 -14.68 4.89 -0.75
N ARG A 88 -15.70 5.30 -1.51
CA ARG A 88 -16.82 6.10 -0.99
C ARG A 88 -18.10 5.26 -0.93
N THR A 89 -18.47 4.84 0.26
CA THR A 89 -19.63 3.94 0.47
C THR A 89 -20.96 4.60 0.13
N GLY A 90 -21.03 5.93 0.15
CA GLY A 90 -22.23 6.69 -0.20
C GLY A 90 -23.29 6.67 0.92
N THR A 91 -24.55 6.66 0.52
CA THR A 91 -25.71 6.55 1.41
C THR A 91 -26.21 5.11 1.45
N GLY A 92 -26.92 4.75 2.52
CA GLY A 92 -27.42 3.39 2.75
C GLY A 92 -27.25 2.95 4.19
N ASP A 93 -27.80 1.79 4.51
CA ASP A 93 -27.63 1.16 5.82
C ASP A 93 -26.20 0.61 5.99
N MET A 94 -25.87 0.24 7.22
CA MET A 94 -24.52 -0.23 7.57
C MET A 94 -24.11 -1.46 6.74
N PRO A 95 -24.90 -2.55 6.63
CA PRO A 95 -24.46 -3.76 5.93
C PRO A 95 -24.11 -3.51 4.45
N LEU A 96 -24.93 -2.73 3.73
CA LEU A 96 -24.65 -2.41 2.33
C LEU A 96 -23.36 -1.60 2.18
N ARG A 97 -23.09 -0.69 3.10
CA ARG A 97 -21.88 0.13 3.09
C ARG A 97 -20.62 -0.68 3.39
N LEU A 98 -20.71 -1.66 4.30
CA LEU A 98 -19.63 -2.63 4.52
C LEU A 98 -19.38 -3.48 3.26
N GLY A 99 -20.45 -3.93 2.59
CA GLY A 99 -20.34 -4.64 1.31
C GLY A 99 -19.61 -3.83 0.23
N VAL A 100 -19.84 -2.51 0.16
CA VAL A 100 -19.09 -1.61 -0.73
C VAL A 100 -17.60 -1.58 -0.39
N ILE A 101 -17.24 -1.49 0.89
CA ILE A 101 -15.82 -1.52 1.32
C ILE A 101 -15.16 -2.81 0.86
N VAL A 102 -15.79 -3.97 1.11
CA VAL A 102 -15.23 -5.28 0.74
C VAL A 102 -15.02 -5.37 -0.77
N ARG A 103 -16.06 -5.08 -1.55
CA ARG A 103 -16.03 -5.20 -3.01
C ARG A 103 -15.01 -4.25 -3.63
N ASP A 104 -15.03 -2.97 -3.26
CA ASP A 104 -14.19 -1.98 -3.92
C ASP A 104 -12.71 -2.14 -3.53
N LEU A 105 -12.41 -2.56 -2.30
CA LEU A 105 -11.03 -2.95 -1.93
C LEU A 105 -10.59 -4.22 -2.64
N ALA A 106 -11.47 -5.20 -2.83
CA ALA A 106 -11.14 -6.39 -3.63
C ALA A 106 -10.79 -6.01 -5.09
N HIS A 107 -11.47 -5.02 -5.67
CA HIS A 107 -11.09 -4.47 -6.98
C HIS A 107 -9.71 -3.81 -6.96
N VAL A 108 -9.39 -2.99 -5.94
CA VAL A 108 -8.05 -2.39 -5.78
C VAL A 108 -6.98 -3.50 -5.68
N ILE A 109 -7.24 -4.52 -4.87
CA ILE A 109 -6.30 -5.64 -4.68
C ILE A 109 -6.09 -6.39 -6.00
N ALA A 110 -7.17 -6.73 -6.71
CA ALA A 110 -7.08 -7.44 -7.98
C ALA A 110 -6.34 -6.61 -9.05
N GLU A 111 -6.60 -5.31 -9.13
CA GLU A 111 -5.96 -4.44 -10.12
C GLU A 111 -4.47 -4.27 -9.87
N TYR A 112 -4.07 -3.99 -8.63
CA TYR A 112 -2.69 -3.61 -8.34
C TYR A 112 -1.82 -4.76 -7.84
N SER A 113 -2.42 -5.89 -7.47
CA SER A 113 -1.73 -7.11 -7.00
C SER A 113 -0.67 -6.83 -5.91
N PRO A 114 -1.03 -6.18 -4.78
CA PRO A 114 -0.10 -6.01 -3.67
C PRO A 114 0.30 -7.36 -3.07
N CYS A 115 1.49 -7.45 -2.48
CA CYS A 115 1.94 -8.65 -1.77
C CYS A 115 1.60 -8.62 -0.28
N GLU A 116 1.31 -7.45 0.28
CA GLU A 116 0.99 -7.28 1.69
C GLU A 116 0.09 -6.05 1.90
N VAL A 117 -0.72 -6.10 2.98
CA VAL A 117 -1.67 -5.05 3.34
C VAL A 117 -1.34 -4.53 4.74
N VAL A 118 -1.48 -3.22 4.91
CA VAL A 118 -1.30 -2.53 6.18
C VAL A 118 -2.58 -1.80 6.52
N VAL A 119 -3.07 -1.98 7.75
CA VAL A 119 -4.28 -1.32 8.25
C VAL A 119 -3.98 -0.57 9.53
N GLU A 120 -4.46 0.65 9.66
CA GLU A 120 -4.34 1.38 10.93
C GLU A 120 -5.09 0.64 12.06
N GLN A 121 -4.45 0.56 13.23
CA GLN A 121 -5.06 0.08 14.46
C GLN A 121 -5.87 1.22 15.08
N VAL A 122 -7.17 0.96 15.25
CA VAL A 122 -8.10 1.91 15.87
C VAL A 122 -8.17 1.67 17.37
N PHE A 123 -8.03 2.74 18.16
CA PHE A 123 -8.32 2.72 19.59
C PHE A 123 -9.74 3.24 19.87
N VAL A 124 -10.33 2.74 20.96
CA VAL A 124 -11.64 3.17 21.46
C VAL A 124 -11.65 4.69 21.64
N ASN A 125 -12.56 5.37 20.95
CA ASN A 125 -12.73 6.81 21.06
C ASN A 125 -13.81 7.13 22.12
N VAL A 126 -13.95 8.41 22.47
CA VAL A 126 -14.91 8.92 23.47
C VAL A 126 -16.36 8.56 23.12
N ASN A 127 -16.69 8.39 21.83
CA ASN A 127 -18.02 8.00 21.37
C ASN A 127 -18.05 6.51 20.97
N PRO A 128 -18.75 5.65 21.74
CA PRO A 128 -18.83 4.22 21.48
C PRO A 128 -19.49 3.88 20.13
N THR A 129 -20.51 4.65 19.72
CA THR A 129 -21.26 4.39 18.49
C THR A 129 -20.38 4.59 17.24
N SER A 130 -19.62 5.68 17.18
CA SER A 130 -18.71 5.92 16.06
C SER A 130 -17.54 4.94 16.08
N THR A 131 -17.06 4.55 17.26
CA THR A 131 -16.03 3.52 17.43
C THR A 131 -16.50 2.16 16.89
N LEU A 132 -17.73 1.74 17.21
CA LEU A 132 -18.28 0.48 16.73
C LEU A 132 -18.43 0.48 15.20
N ALA A 133 -18.95 1.57 14.63
CA ALA A 133 -19.06 1.75 13.19
C ALA A 133 -17.70 1.68 12.48
N LEU A 134 -16.68 2.33 13.06
CA LEU A 134 -15.32 2.28 12.56
C LEU A 134 -14.71 0.87 12.66
N GLY A 135 -14.95 0.17 13.78
CA GLY A 135 -14.54 -1.22 13.96
C GLY A 135 -15.15 -2.16 12.90
N GLN A 136 -16.42 -1.95 12.54
CA GLN A 136 -17.08 -2.70 11.47
C GLN A 136 -16.47 -2.42 10.09
N ALA A 137 -16.25 -1.14 9.75
CA ALA A 137 -15.60 -0.75 8.49
C ALA A 137 -14.18 -1.32 8.37
N ARG A 138 -13.43 -1.30 9.48
CA ARG A 138 -12.11 -1.92 9.59
C ARG A 138 -12.16 -3.42 9.41
N GLY A 139 -13.10 -4.10 10.06
CA GLY A 139 -13.32 -5.54 9.89
C GLY A 139 -13.61 -5.91 8.43
N ALA A 140 -14.43 -5.11 7.74
CA ALA A 140 -14.68 -5.29 6.31
C ALA A 140 -13.42 -5.13 5.46
N ALA A 141 -12.56 -4.13 5.74
CA ALA A 141 -11.31 -3.95 5.03
C ALA A 141 -10.32 -5.10 5.23
N ILE A 142 -10.18 -5.58 6.47
CA ILE A 142 -9.33 -6.74 6.81
C ILE A 142 -9.86 -8.01 6.12
N ALA A 143 -11.18 -8.23 6.15
CA ALA A 143 -11.79 -9.37 5.49
C ALA A 143 -11.50 -9.37 3.98
N ALA A 144 -11.58 -8.22 3.31
CA ALA A 144 -11.24 -8.10 1.89
C ALA A 144 -9.79 -8.52 1.58
N ALA A 145 -8.85 -8.09 2.42
CA ALA A 145 -7.44 -8.45 2.28
C ALA A 145 -7.18 -9.94 2.52
N VAL A 146 -7.76 -10.51 3.60
CA VAL A 146 -7.56 -11.92 3.95
C VAL A 146 -8.23 -12.85 2.95
N LEU A 147 -9.42 -12.51 2.42
CA LEU A 147 -10.07 -13.27 1.37
C LEU A 147 -9.26 -13.30 0.07
N ALA A 148 -8.42 -12.29 -0.17
CA ALA A 148 -7.47 -12.26 -1.28
C ALA A 148 -6.15 -13.00 -0.97
N GLY A 149 -6.03 -13.63 0.20
CA GLY A 149 -4.83 -14.38 0.61
C GLY A 149 -3.65 -13.50 1.03
N LEU A 150 -3.87 -12.21 1.32
CA LEU A 150 -2.80 -11.28 1.64
C LEU A 150 -2.48 -11.26 3.14
N PRO A 151 -1.18 -11.21 3.52
CA PRO A 151 -0.80 -10.92 4.90
C PRO A 151 -1.23 -9.51 5.29
N VAL A 152 -1.78 -9.37 6.50
CA VAL A 152 -2.26 -8.10 7.05
C VAL A 152 -1.39 -7.71 8.25
N HIS A 153 -0.89 -6.48 8.22
CA HIS A 153 -0.10 -5.86 9.27
C HIS A 153 -0.84 -4.67 9.88
N GLU A 154 -0.64 -4.45 11.18
CA GLU A 154 -1.34 -3.42 11.92
C GLU A 154 -0.36 -2.46 12.59
N TYR A 155 -0.64 -1.16 12.48
CA TYR A 155 0.15 -0.11 13.14
C TYR A 155 -0.77 0.90 13.81
N THR A 156 -0.37 1.36 14.98
CA THR A 156 -1.01 2.49 15.65
C THR A 156 -0.72 3.80 14.93
N ALA A 157 -1.62 4.78 15.04
CA ALA A 157 -1.39 6.15 14.57
C ALA A 157 -0.05 6.73 15.06
N GLY A 158 0.35 6.40 16.29
CA GLY A 158 1.63 6.82 16.88
C GLY A 158 2.83 6.22 16.17
N GLN A 159 2.79 4.92 15.83
CA GLN A 159 3.85 4.25 15.06
C GLN A 159 3.96 4.81 13.64
N ILE A 160 2.82 5.05 12.99
CA ILE A 160 2.80 5.64 11.65
C ILE A 160 3.44 7.03 11.67
N LYS A 161 2.99 7.90 12.58
CA LYS A 161 3.57 9.23 12.76
C LYS A 161 5.06 9.14 13.05
N GLN A 162 5.47 8.32 14.01
CA GLN A 162 6.88 8.15 14.38
C GLN A 162 7.74 7.74 13.18
N ALA A 163 7.28 6.80 12.36
CA ALA A 163 8.02 6.29 11.22
C ALA A 163 8.12 7.27 10.04
N VAL A 164 7.13 8.16 9.87
CA VAL A 164 7.06 9.08 8.73
C VAL A 164 7.70 10.44 9.05
N VAL A 165 7.50 10.95 10.27
CA VAL A 165 7.92 12.32 10.63
C VAL A 165 8.97 12.38 11.74
N GLY A 166 9.32 11.24 12.36
CA GLY A 166 10.25 11.17 13.49
C GLY A 166 9.65 11.50 14.86
N GLY A 167 8.34 11.74 14.95
CA GLY A 167 7.65 12.04 16.21
C GLY A 167 6.21 11.54 16.27
N GLY A 168 5.88 10.70 17.25
CA GLY A 168 4.55 10.09 17.42
C GLY A 168 3.39 11.08 17.71
N ARG A 169 3.69 12.34 18.04
CA ARG A 169 2.69 13.39 18.33
C ARG A 169 2.53 14.42 17.20
N ALA A 170 3.10 14.16 16.04
CA ALA A 170 3.04 15.10 14.92
C ALA A 170 1.61 15.38 14.44
N ALA A 171 1.43 16.59 13.91
CA ALA A 171 0.19 17.02 13.29
C ALA A 171 -0.06 16.27 11.97
N LYS A 172 -1.33 16.03 11.61
CA LYS A 172 -1.71 15.36 10.36
C LYS A 172 -1.14 16.06 9.11
N SER A 173 -1.07 17.40 9.12
CA SER A 173 -0.47 18.18 8.03
C SER A 173 1.03 17.89 7.83
N GLN A 174 1.77 17.62 8.92
CA GLN A 174 3.17 17.24 8.83
C GLN A 174 3.35 15.85 8.21
N VAL A 175 2.48 14.90 8.58
CA VAL A 175 2.45 13.57 7.95
C VAL A 175 2.19 13.68 6.46
N GLN A 176 1.18 14.45 6.06
CA GLN A 176 0.82 14.67 4.65
C GLN A 176 1.96 15.28 3.83
N ALA A 177 2.64 16.31 4.36
CA ALA A 177 3.79 16.93 3.71
C ALA A 177 4.97 15.95 3.59
N MET A 178 5.23 15.16 4.64
CA MET A 178 6.31 14.16 4.64
C MET A 178 6.03 13.02 3.66
N VAL A 179 4.79 12.52 3.57
CA VAL A 179 4.38 11.52 2.56
C VAL A 179 4.63 12.06 1.16
N SER A 180 4.21 13.30 0.87
CA SER A 180 4.45 13.94 -0.42
C SER A 180 5.94 13.98 -0.78
N ARG A 181 6.79 14.30 0.21
CA ARG A 181 8.24 14.35 0.02
C ARG A 181 8.87 12.98 -0.17
N LEU A 182 8.52 12.01 0.68
CA LEU A 182 9.09 10.65 0.65
C LEU A 182 8.75 9.91 -0.65
N LEU A 183 7.58 10.21 -1.23
CA LEU A 183 7.09 9.56 -2.44
C LEU A 183 7.25 10.41 -3.71
N GLY A 184 7.82 11.61 -3.60
CA GLY A 184 8.02 12.51 -4.74
C GLY A 184 6.72 12.92 -5.45
N LEU A 185 5.63 13.12 -4.71
CA LEU A 185 4.33 13.49 -5.27
C LEU A 185 4.36 14.94 -5.79
N PRO A 186 3.70 15.24 -6.93
CA PRO A 186 3.68 16.58 -7.53
C PRO A 186 2.84 17.60 -6.72
N GLY A 187 2.08 17.12 -5.73
CA GLY A 187 1.26 17.93 -4.86
C GLY A 187 0.79 17.13 -3.64
N LEU A 188 0.12 17.81 -2.71
CA LEU A 188 -0.35 17.17 -1.48
C LEU A 188 -1.50 16.19 -1.81
N PRO A 189 -1.41 14.91 -1.36
CA PRO A 189 -2.52 13.96 -1.49
C PRO A 189 -3.70 14.38 -0.62
N SER A 190 -4.91 13.86 -0.85
CA SER A 190 -6.03 14.09 0.08
C SER A 190 -5.69 13.54 1.48
N PRO A 191 -6.30 14.05 2.57
CA PRO A 191 -6.00 13.57 3.92
C PRO A 191 -6.17 12.05 4.08
N ASP A 192 -7.25 11.46 3.58
CA ASP A 192 -7.49 10.02 3.67
C ASP A 192 -6.46 9.20 2.87
N ALA A 193 -6.04 9.70 1.70
CA ALA A 193 -5.00 9.07 0.89
C ALA A 193 -3.61 9.22 1.53
N ALA A 194 -3.36 10.35 2.19
CA ALA A 194 -2.13 10.61 2.92
C ALA A 194 -1.95 9.65 4.11
N ASP A 195 -3.01 9.45 4.90
CA ASP A 195 -3.00 8.54 6.05
C ASP A 195 -2.77 7.09 5.58
N ALA A 196 -3.41 6.66 4.49
CA ALA A 196 -3.18 5.34 3.89
C ALA A 196 -1.76 5.16 3.33
N LEU A 197 -1.23 6.15 2.59
CA LEU A 197 0.15 6.12 2.09
C LEU A 197 1.16 6.13 3.24
N ALA A 198 0.91 6.90 4.31
CA ALA A 198 1.75 6.92 5.50
C ALA A 198 1.85 5.54 6.17
N ALA A 199 0.74 4.80 6.25
CA ALA A 199 0.73 3.44 6.76
C ALA A 199 1.63 2.50 5.92
N ALA A 200 1.52 2.58 4.60
CA ALA A 200 2.34 1.78 3.68
C ALA A 200 3.85 2.12 3.81
N VAL A 201 4.19 3.41 3.90
CA VAL A 201 5.56 3.90 4.15
C VAL A 201 6.10 3.41 5.50
N CYS A 202 5.28 3.49 6.55
CA CYS A 202 5.63 3.02 7.89
C CYS A 202 6.03 1.53 7.86
N HIS A 203 5.21 0.71 7.21
CA HIS A 203 5.48 -0.71 7.08
C HIS A 203 6.76 -0.99 6.28
N ALA A 204 6.96 -0.28 5.18
CA ALA A 204 8.17 -0.40 4.37
C ALA A 204 9.45 -0.13 5.18
N HIS A 205 9.47 0.94 5.98
CA HIS A 205 10.59 1.30 6.87
C HIS A 205 10.80 0.32 8.03
N SER A 206 9.71 -0.27 8.55
CA SER A 206 9.80 -1.23 9.66
C SER A 206 10.45 -2.55 9.25
N THR A 207 10.35 -2.91 7.98
CA THR A 207 10.85 -4.18 7.41
C THR A 207 12.31 -4.07 6.97
N THR A 208 12.80 -2.87 6.63
CA THR A 208 14.17 -2.63 6.13
C THR A 208 15.21 -2.34 7.22
N GLY A 209 14.81 -2.24 8.49
CA GLY A 209 15.74 -2.17 9.63
C GLY A 209 15.85 -0.80 10.30
N VAL A 210 15.33 0.28 9.71
CA VAL A 210 15.29 1.60 10.38
C VAL A 210 14.33 1.58 11.59
N GLY A 211 13.30 0.73 11.56
CA GLY A 211 12.39 0.46 12.69
C GLY A 211 12.71 -0.78 13.53
N ALA A 212 13.76 -1.56 13.21
CA ALA A 212 14.06 -2.81 13.91
C ALA A 212 14.48 -2.59 15.37
N LEU A 213 14.92 -1.38 15.73
CA LEU A 213 15.28 -0.98 17.09
C LEU A 213 14.07 -0.80 18.04
N SER A 214 12.83 -0.84 17.53
CA SER A 214 11.61 -0.65 18.33
C SER A 214 10.75 -1.91 18.47
N ARG A 215 11.23 -3.07 17.98
CA ARG A 215 10.52 -4.35 18.17
C ARG A 215 10.71 -4.85 19.61
N GLY A 216 9.89 -4.31 20.52
CA GLY A 216 9.55 -5.00 21.75
C GLY A 216 8.98 -6.38 21.39
N THR A 217 9.59 -7.43 21.92
CA THR A 217 9.19 -8.81 21.67
C THR A 217 7.72 -9.04 22.07
N PRO A 218 6.88 -9.66 21.23
CA PRO A 218 5.55 -10.06 21.64
C PRO A 218 5.67 -11.18 22.68
N ARG A 219 5.39 -10.85 23.94
CA ARG A 219 5.32 -11.82 25.03
C ARG A 219 4.01 -12.60 24.87
N VAL A 220 4.10 -13.81 24.30
CA VAL A 220 2.97 -14.74 24.18
C VAL A 220 2.49 -15.09 25.59
N ARG A 221 1.34 -14.54 26.00
CA ARG A 221 0.67 -14.89 27.24
C ARG A 221 -0.18 -16.13 26.95
N GLY A 222 0.24 -17.27 27.48
CA GLY A 222 -0.39 -18.57 27.24
C GLY A 222 -1.89 -18.57 27.54
N GLY A 223 -2.70 -18.78 26.51
CA GLY A 223 -4.11 -19.10 26.60
C GLY A 223 -4.34 -20.53 26.10
N ARG A 224 -4.95 -21.38 26.95
CA ARG A 224 -5.28 -22.77 26.62
C ARG A 224 -6.29 -22.83 25.46
N MET A 225 -5.93 -23.54 24.40
CA MET A 225 -6.79 -23.89 23.27
C MET A 225 -7.83 -24.93 23.72
N MET A 226 -9.08 -24.53 23.91
CA MET A 226 -10.19 -25.50 23.94
C MET A 226 -10.54 -25.88 22.50
N ARG A 227 -10.27 -27.14 22.15
CA ARG A 227 -10.73 -27.76 20.90
C ARG A 227 -12.24 -28.01 21.01
N ILE A 228 -13.04 -27.26 20.27
CA ILE A 228 -14.45 -27.61 20.03
C ILE A 228 -14.43 -28.76 19.00
N ARG A 229 -14.92 -29.93 19.40
CA ARG A 229 -15.22 -31.03 18.48
C ARG A 229 -16.56 -30.72 17.80
N ALA A 230 -16.57 -30.66 16.48
CA ALA A 230 -17.81 -30.69 15.71
C ALA A 230 -18.49 -32.06 15.89
N ARG A 231 -19.82 -32.03 16.05
CA ARG A 231 -20.70 -33.18 15.84
C ARG A 231 -21.27 -33.10 14.44
#